data_AF-A0A7Y2W8T7-F1
#
_entry.id   AF-A0A7Y2W8T7-F1
#
_cell.length_a   1.000
_cell.length_b   1.000
_cell.length_c   1.000
_cell.angle_alpha   90.00
_cell.angle_beta   90.00
_cell.angle_gamma   90.00
#
_symmetry.space_group_name_H-M   'P 1'
#
loop_
_entity.id
_entity.type
_entity.pdbx_description
1 polymer ?
#
loop_
_entity_poly.entity_id
_entity_poly.type
_entity_poly.pdbx_seq_one_letter_code
_entity_poly.pdbx_strand_id
1 'polypeptide(L)'
;MEGKLVGVHKIKVKLADGSEATYYYAWRGKGAPRIYAKPGTKAFTQEFVRLTRDRPTHVASGTIASLVEEFRSTAKYKSLAPNTRKDYERMFGIIKAKFDTFPISAIEARGSRKVFLEWRDTMKDAPRSADMHLGLLARIFAWAKDNETILRNPLERVEHLHEGTRRDSVWTMEQINTVLTKAVPHLRKVACIALWTMQRQADLLTMPTLVFDGKRVSIKQGKTGARVWITAAPDILPILQEAKESRRQRVLVNSLGQNWTSSGFKSSWRKEMKRLGIEGVTFHDLRGTAITYAYAHLDRSHEEKIQLIAEISGHSREDAETIIRRHYLAGQEIIDAISRGTK
;
A
#
# COMPACT_ATOMS: atom_id res chain seq x y z
N MET A 1 28.14 -10.72 3.89
CA MET A 1 26.78 -10.75 4.45
C MET A 1 26.30 -12.19 4.46
N GLU A 2 26.46 -12.88 5.59
CA GLU A 2 25.82 -14.18 5.82
C GLU A 2 24.33 -13.95 6.08
N GLY A 3 23.52 -14.00 5.03
CA GLY A 3 22.07 -14.05 5.18
C GLY A 3 21.68 -15.40 5.77
N LYS A 4 21.05 -15.41 6.95
CA LYS A 4 20.50 -16.63 7.56
C LYS A 4 19.43 -17.20 6.63
N LEU A 5 19.74 -18.30 5.93
CA LEU A 5 18.79 -18.97 5.04
C LEU A 5 17.65 -19.57 5.87
N VAL A 6 16.43 -19.07 5.65
CA VAL A 6 15.22 -19.53 6.32
C VAL A 6 14.73 -20.80 5.61
N GLY A 7 14.47 -21.87 6.37
CA GLY A 7 13.90 -23.12 5.85
C GLY A 7 14.88 -24.29 5.69
N VAL A 8 16.19 -24.07 5.85
CA VAL A 8 17.19 -25.15 5.89
C VAL A 8 16.96 -26.03 7.13
N HIS A 9 16.86 -27.34 6.93
CA HIS A 9 16.71 -28.31 8.01
C HIS A 9 18.07 -28.94 8.36
N LYS A 10 18.40 -29.00 9.66
CA LYS A 10 19.66 -29.52 10.18
C LYS A 10 19.40 -30.79 10.99
N ILE A 11 20.10 -31.87 10.68
CA ILE A 11 20.05 -33.12 11.42
C ILE A 11 21.45 -33.46 11.92
N LYS A 12 21.59 -33.81 13.20
CA LYS A 12 22.81 -34.39 13.75
C LYS A 12 22.69 -35.91 13.70
N VAL A 13 23.71 -36.59 13.21
CA VAL A 13 23.75 -38.05 13.07
C VAL A 13 25.04 -38.57 13.70
N LYS A 14 24.93 -39.61 14.53
CA LYS A 14 26.08 -40.33 15.06
C LYS A 14 26.55 -41.34 14.02
N LEU A 15 27.82 -41.28 13.64
CA LEU A 15 28.45 -42.16 12.67
C LEU A 15 28.86 -43.48 13.34
N ALA A 16 29.15 -44.49 12.52
CA ALA A 16 29.53 -45.84 12.98
C ALA A 16 30.85 -45.85 13.79
N ASP A 17 31.71 -44.86 13.57
CA ASP A 17 32.96 -44.64 14.31
C ASP A 17 32.75 -43.89 15.64
N GLY A 18 31.50 -43.57 16.00
CA GLY A 18 31.13 -42.86 17.22
C GLY A 18 31.17 -41.33 17.13
N SER A 19 31.65 -40.76 16.01
CA SER A 19 31.69 -39.31 15.80
C SER A 19 30.32 -38.72 15.41
N GLU A 20 30.13 -37.41 15.58
CA GLU A 20 28.90 -36.71 15.18
C GLU A 20 29.08 -35.96 13.85
N ALA A 21 28.22 -36.26 12.87
CA ALA A 21 28.10 -35.50 11.63
C ALA A 21 26.84 -34.63 11.64
N THR A 22 26.93 -33.45 11.04
CA THR A 22 25.76 -32.60 10.78
C THR A 22 25.42 -32.62 9.29
N TYR A 23 24.18 -32.98 8.98
CA TYR A 23 23.63 -32.90 7.63
C TYR A 23 22.64 -31.75 7.49
N TYR A 24 22.69 -31.10 6.32
CA TYR A 24 21.84 -29.99 5.96
C TYR A 24 20.94 -30.43 4.81
N TYR A 25 19.65 -30.14 4.92
CA TYR A 25 18.65 -30.46 3.93
C TYR A 25 17.93 -29.19 3.50
N ALA A 26 17.54 -29.13 2.22
CA ALA A 26 16.88 -27.97 1.65
C ALA A 26 15.50 -27.68 2.28
N TRP A 27 14.86 -28.66 2.92
CA TRP A 27 13.66 -28.52 3.75
C TRP A 27 13.51 -29.69 4.73
N ARG A 28 12.46 -29.67 5.55
CA ARG A 28 12.07 -30.76 6.46
C ARG A 28 11.10 -31.72 5.78
N GLY A 29 11.33 -33.03 5.89
CA GLY A 29 10.38 -34.07 5.46
C GLY A 29 10.98 -35.14 4.55
N LYS A 30 10.17 -36.16 4.23
CA LYS A 30 10.54 -37.26 3.33
C LYS A 30 10.82 -36.72 1.92
N GLY A 31 11.91 -37.16 1.31
CA GLY A 31 12.34 -36.70 -0.03
C GLY A 31 13.06 -35.34 -0.04
N ALA A 32 13.41 -34.77 1.12
CA ALA A 32 14.24 -33.57 1.15
C ALA A 32 15.65 -33.88 0.61
N PRO A 33 16.14 -33.15 -0.41
CA PRO A 33 17.48 -33.31 -0.91
C PRO A 33 18.48 -32.73 0.10
N ARG A 34 19.57 -33.47 0.31
CA ARG A 34 20.71 -33.04 1.10
C ARG A 34 21.49 -31.96 0.35
N ILE A 35 21.92 -30.94 1.08
CA ILE A 35 22.84 -29.91 0.63
C ILE A 35 24.26 -30.42 0.96
N TYR A 36 25.12 -30.51 -0.04
CA TYR A 36 26.48 -31.03 0.14
C TYR A 36 27.52 -29.92 0.31
N ALA A 37 27.26 -28.73 -0.22
CA ALA A 37 28.13 -27.59 -0.03
C ALA A 37 28.32 -27.25 1.45
N LYS A 38 29.46 -26.63 1.77
CA LYS A 38 29.80 -26.25 3.14
C LYS A 38 28.91 -25.09 3.62
N PRO A 39 28.23 -25.18 4.77
CA PRO A 39 27.44 -24.10 5.35
C PRO A 39 28.24 -22.79 5.47
N GLY A 40 27.58 -21.65 5.27
CA GLY A 40 28.20 -20.31 5.31
C GLY A 40 28.87 -19.88 3.99
N THR A 41 28.94 -20.76 2.98
CA THR A 41 29.55 -20.44 1.67
C THR A 41 28.52 -19.96 0.64
N LYS A 42 28.96 -19.25 -0.41
CA LYS A 42 28.10 -18.90 -1.56
C LYS A 42 27.56 -20.15 -2.27
N ALA A 43 28.37 -21.21 -2.35
CA ALA A 43 27.96 -22.49 -2.93
C ALA A 43 26.78 -23.11 -2.18
N PHE A 44 26.75 -23.00 -0.85
CA PHE A 44 25.62 -23.44 -0.03
C PHE A 44 24.33 -22.71 -0.37
N THR A 45 24.40 -21.38 -0.51
CA THR A 45 23.24 -20.57 -0.90
C THR A 45 22.75 -20.91 -2.31
N GLN A 46 23.66 -21.08 -3.27
CA GLN A 46 23.31 -21.45 -4.65
C GLN A 46 22.68 -22.84 -4.72
N GLU A 47 23.25 -23.82 -4.01
CA GLU A 47 22.71 -25.17 -3.95
C GLU A 47 21.34 -25.20 -3.26
N PHE A 48 21.17 -24.47 -2.15
CA PHE A 48 19.88 -24.30 -1.49
C PHE A 48 18.82 -23.72 -2.44
N VAL A 49 19.13 -22.62 -3.15
CA VAL A 49 18.21 -22.01 -4.12
C VAL A 49 17.88 -22.97 -5.26
N ARG A 50 18.87 -23.67 -5.82
CA ARG A 50 18.65 -24.66 -6.87
C ARG A 50 17.71 -25.77 -6.41
N LEU A 51 17.95 -26.35 -5.23
CA LEU A 51 17.15 -27.45 -4.70
C LEU A 51 15.72 -27.02 -4.35
N THR A 52 15.53 -25.76 -3.94
CA THR A 52 14.21 -25.23 -3.54
C THR A 52 13.40 -24.64 -4.70
N ARG A 53 14.05 -24.27 -5.82
CA ARG A 53 13.40 -23.65 -6.99
C ARG A 53 12.29 -24.51 -7.58
N ASP A 54 12.59 -25.78 -7.80
CA ASP A 54 11.68 -26.74 -8.47
C ASP A 54 11.05 -27.72 -7.48
N ARG A 55 11.07 -27.40 -6.18
CA ARG A 55 10.44 -28.23 -5.16
C ARG A 55 8.98 -28.46 -5.58
N PRO A 56 8.55 -29.71 -5.83
CA PRO A 56 7.15 -30.01 -5.98
C PRO A 56 6.51 -29.61 -4.65
N THR A 57 5.80 -28.49 -4.64
CA THR A 57 4.88 -28.21 -3.55
C THR A 57 3.82 -29.28 -3.70
N HIS A 58 3.97 -30.37 -2.96
CA HIS A 58 2.88 -31.29 -2.76
C HIS A 58 1.88 -30.55 -1.88
N VAL A 59 1.18 -29.60 -2.49
CA VAL A 59 -0.01 -29.01 -1.90
C VAL A 59 -0.98 -30.17 -1.87
N ALA A 60 -1.26 -30.67 -0.67
CA ALA A 60 -2.26 -31.71 -0.52
C ALA A 60 -3.52 -31.22 -1.22
N SER A 61 -3.96 -31.96 -2.24
CA SER A 61 -5.18 -31.64 -2.96
C SER A 61 -6.33 -31.53 -1.95
N GLY A 62 -7.22 -30.56 -2.15
CA GLY A 62 -8.32 -30.34 -1.22
C GLY A 62 -7.94 -29.61 0.07
N THR A 63 -7.02 -28.63 0.01
CA THR A 63 -6.67 -27.76 1.15
C THR A 63 -6.84 -26.27 0.85
N ILE A 64 -6.80 -25.42 1.88
CA ILE A 64 -6.72 -23.96 1.70
C ILE A 64 -5.46 -23.56 0.91
N ALA A 65 -4.33 -24.25 1.08
CA ALA A 65 -3.16 -23.98 0.26
C ALA A 65 -3.40 -24.28 -1.22
N SER A 66 -4.14 -25.34 -1.57
CA SER A 66 -4.45 -25.64 -2.99
C SER A 66 -5.37 -24.59 -3.58
N LEU A 67 -6.38 -24.14 -2.82
CA LEU A 67 -7.25 -23.02 -3.20
C LEU A 67 -6.47 -21.73 -3.47
N VAL A 68 -5.46 -21.42 -2.65
CA VAL A 68 -4.63 -20.22 -2.84
C VAL A 68 -3.84 -20.31 -4.14
N GLU A 69 -3.19 -21.45 -4.43
CA GLU A 69 -2.43 -21.59 -5.68
C GLU A 69 -3.35 -21.61 -6.91
N GLU A 70 -4.54 -22.20 -6.80
CA GLU A 70 -5.53 -22.19 -7.87
C GLU A 70 -6.04 -20.77 -8.15
N PHE A 71 -6.43 -20.02 -7.10
CA PHE A 71 -6.81 -18.61 -7.22
C PHE A 71 -5.68 -17.77 -7.84
N ARG A 72 -4.43 -18.03 -7.44
CA ARG A 72 -3.24 -17.37 -7.98
C ARG A 72 -3.01 -17.67 -9.47
N SER A 73 -3.46 -18.83 -9.96
CA SER A 73 -3.34 -19.21 -11.36
C SER A 73 -4.33 -18.49 -12.28
N THR A 74 -5.41 -17.94 -11.71
CA THR A 74 -6.51 -17.31 -12.44
C THR A 74 -6.07 -16.07 -13.24
N ALA A 75 -6.74 -15.83 -14.37
CA ALA A 75 -6.57 -14.60 -15.14
C ALA A 75 -6.87 -13.35 -14.30
N LYS A 76 -7.86 -13.44 -13.39
CA LYS A 76 -8.25 -12.35 -12.47
C LYS A 76 -7.13 -11.95 -11.51
N TYR A 77 -6.38 -12.92 -10.97
CA TYR A 77 -5.21 -12.62 -10.15
C TYR A 77 -4.07 -12.05 -11.00
N LYS A 78 -3.80 -12.66 -12.16
CA LYS A 78 -2.72 -12.25 -13.07
C LYS A 78 -2.91 -10.81 -13.58
N SER A 79 -4.14 -10.36 -13.77
CA SER A 79 -4.46 -8.99 -14.21
C SER A 79 -4.36 -7.91 -13.12
N LEU A 80 -4.20 -8.29 -11.84
CA LEU A 80 -4.04 -7.33 -10.74
C LEU A 80 -2.78 -6.46 -10.92
N ALA A 81 -2.85 -5.21 -10.45
CA ALA A 81 -1.70 -4.31 -10.44
C ALA A 81 -0.51 -4.95 -9.68
N PRO A 82 0.76 -4.69 -10.10
CA PRO A 82 1.93 -5.31 -9.48
C PRO A 82 2.02 -5.14 -7.96
N ASN A 83 1.68 -3.96 -7.43
CA ASN A 83 1.67 -3.72 -5.99
C ASN A 83 0.58 -4.52 -5.27
N THR A 84 -0.62 -4.62 -5.86
CA THR A 84 -1.71 -5.44 -5.31
C THR A 84 -1.30 -6.91 -5.26
N ARG A 85 -0.68 -7.44 -6.32
CA ARG A 85 -0.14 -8.80 -6.31
C ARG A 85 0.92 -8.98 -5.23
N LYS A 86 1.87 -8.05 -5.10
CA LYS A 86 2.89 -8.10 -4.06
C LYS A 86 2.29 -8.15 -2.65
N ASP A 87 1.25 -7.35 -2.40
CA ASP A 87 0.54 -7.37 -1.12
C ASP A 87 -0.19 -8.71 -0.92
N TYR A 88 -0.79 -9.28 -1.96
CA TYR A 88 -1.45 -10.58 -1.94
C TYR A 88 -0.47 -11.70 -1.64
N GLU A 89 0.69 -11.75 -2.31
CA GLU A 89 1.74 -12.76 -2.05
C GLU A 89 2.21 -12.75 -0.58
N ARG A 90 2.40 -11.55 0.00
CA ARG A 90 2.74 -11.43 1.42
C ARG A 90 1.64 -12.00 2.31
N MET A 91 0.38 -11.68 2.03
CA MET A 91 -0.77 -12.17 2.78
C MET A 91 -0.99 -13.68 2.59
N PHE A 92 -0.78 -14.22 1.39
CA PHE A 92 -0.80 -15.65 1.11
C PHE A 92 0.24 -16.39 1.94
N GLY A 93 1.45 -15.84 2.10
CA GLY A 93 2.47 -16.42 2.97
C GLY A 93 1.99 -16.59 4.41
N ILE A 94 1.30 -15.58 4.95
CA ILE A 94 0.77 -15.60 6.34
C ILE A 94 -0.43 -16.56 6.45
N ILE A 95 -1.34 -16.55 5.47
CA ILE A 95 -2.49 -17.46 5.42
C ILE A 95 -2.01 -18.91 5.34
N LYS A 96 -1.08 -19.22 4.41
CA LYS A 96 -0.53 -20.57 4.24
C LYS A 96 0.23 -21.03 5.49
N ALA A 97 1.01 -20.16 6.13
CA ALA A 97 1.68 -20.52 7.38
C ALA A 97 0.71 -21.00 8.48
N LYS A 98 -0.55 -20.53 8.48
CA LYS A 98 -1.57 -20.96 9.44
C LYS A 98 -2.43 -22.13 8.95
N PHE A 99 -2.80 -22.13 7.67
CA PHE A 99 -3.86 -22.99 7.13
C PHE A 99 -3.38 -23.92 5.99
N ASP A 100 -2.07 -24.16 5.87
CA ASP A 100 -1.48 -24.94 4.77
C ASP A 100 -2.21 -26.26 4.51
N THR A 101 -2.43 -27.03 5.57
CA THR A 101 -3.06 -28.36 5.51
C THR A 101 -4.54 -28.36 5.88
N PHE A 102 -5.17 -27.17 6.00
CA PHE A 102 -6.57 -27.08 6.40
C PHE A 102 -7.46 -27.62 5.26
N PRO A 103 -8.24 -28.70 5.46
CA PRO A 103 -9.02 -29.32 4.39
C PRO A 103 -10.16 -28.42 3.89
N ILE A 104 -10.44 -28.46 2.58
CA ILE A 104 -11.57 -27.75 1.97
C ILE A 104 -12.90 -28.21 2.57
N SER A 105 -13.07 -29.52 2.76
CA SER A 105 -14.27 -30.08 3.42
C SER A 105 -14.50 -29.51 4.83
N ALA A 106 -13.42 -29.17 5.55
CA ALA A 106 -13.51 -28.56 6.87
C ALA A 106 -13.92 -27.08 6.83
N ILE A 107 -13.82 -26.39 5.68
CA ILE A 107 -14.35 -25.02 5.50
C ILE A 107 -15.88 -25.05 5.63
N GLU A 108 -16.51 -26.15 5.21
CA GLU A 108 -17.96 -26.35 5.24
C GLU A 108 -18.45 -26.99 6.55
N ALA A 109 -17.56 -27.42 7.43
CA ALA A 109 -17.94 -27.96 8.73
C ALA A 109 -18.51 -26.87 9.65
N ARG A 110 -19.53 -27.21 10.45
CA ARG A 110 -20.02 -26.30 11.50
C ARG A 110 -18.87 -25.92 12.43
N GLY A 111 -18.72 -24.63 12.72
CA GLY A 111 -17.62 -24.12 13.56
C GLY A 111 -16.38 -23.64 12.79
N SER A 112 -16.27 -23.88 11.48
CA SER A 112 -15.14 -23.39 10.66
C SER A 112 -14.97 -21.87 10.74
N ARG A 113 -16.07 -21.11 10.72
CA ARG A 113 -16.06 -19.65 10.91
C ARG A 113 -15.33 -19.25 12.19
N LYS A 114 -15.59 -19.95 13.30
CA LYS A 114 -14.96 -19.65 14.59
C LYS A 114 -13.43 -19.78 14.51
N VAL A 115 -12.91 -20.80 13.83
CA VAL A 115 -11.47 -21.00 13.63
C VAL A 115 -10.81 -19.80 12.95
N PHE A 116 -11.45 -19.23 11.92
CA PHE A 116 -10.92 -18.08 11.20
C PHE A 116 -11.04 -16.77 11.99
N LEU A 117 -12.11 -16.61 12.76
CA LEU A 117 -12.29 -15.45 13.65
C LEU A 117 -11.29 -15.48 14.81
N GLU A 118 -11.08 -16.63 15.43
CA GLU A 118 -10.05 -16.80 16.47
C GLU A 118 -8.66 -16.47 15.91
N TRP A 119 -8.36 -16.89 14.67
CA TRP A 119 -7.11 -16.50 14.03
C TRP A 119 -7.03 -14.98 13.78
N ARG A 120 -8.10 -14.33 13.31
CA ARG A 120 -8.16 -12.87 13.19
C ARG A 120 -7.86 -12.20 14.53
N ASP A 121 -8.44 -12.70 15.61
CA ASP A 121 -8.34 -12.11 16.95
C ASP A 121 -6.95 -12.29 17.57
N THR A 122 -6.16 -13.30 17.13
CA THR A 122 -4.73 -13.39 17.48
C THR A 122 -3.89 -12.23 16.93
N MET A 123 -4.41 -11.48 15.95
CA MET A 123 -3.78 -10.31 15.33
C MET A 123 -4.40 -8.98 15.80
N LYS A 124 -5.11 -8.97 16.93
CA LYS A 124 -5.84 -7.79 17.45
C LYS A 124 -4.98 -6.54 17.65
N ASP A 125 -3.68 -6.69 17.91
CA ASP A 125 -2.76 -5.55 18.08
C ASP A 125 -2.45 -4.85 16.75
N ALA A 126 -2.82 -5.45 15.62
CA ALA A 126 -2.74 -4.90 14.28
C ALA A 126 -4.08 -5.09 13.53
N PRO A 127 -5.17 -4.46 14.00
CA PRO A 127 -6.55 -4.83 13.62
C PRO A 127 -6.79 -4.66 12.11
N ARG A 128 -6.28 -3.57 11.51
CA ARG A 128 -6.36 -3.36 10.06
C ARG A 128 -5.64 -4.45 9.27
N SER A 129 -4.50 -4.94 9.76
CA SER A 129 -3.81 -6.05 9.11
C SER A 129 -4.59 -7.34 9.24
N ALA A 130 -5.18 -7.61 10.42
CA ALA A 130 -6.04 -8.76 10.65
C ALA A 130 -7.21 -8.79 9.66
N ASP A 131 -7.90 -7.66 9.51
CA ASP A 131 -9.02 -7.49 8.57
C ASP A 131 -8.61 -7.68 7.11
N MET A 132 -7.43 -7.21 6.71
CA MET A 132 -6.93 -7.42 5.35
C MET A 132 -6.68 -8.91 5.06
N HIS A 133 -6.07 -9.64 6.00
CA HIS A 133 -5.84 -11.08 5.83
C HIS A 133 -7.16 -11.84 5.75
N LEU A 134 -8.10 -11.54 6.65
CA LEU A 134 -9.39 -12.21 6.67
C LEU A 134 -10.24 -11.86 5.45
N GLY A 135 -10.20 -10.60 5.00
CA GLY A 135 -10.86 -10.17 3.77
C GLY A 135 -10.30 -10.83 2.52
N LEU A 136 -8.97 -11.06 2.44
CA LEU A 136 -8.38 -11.83 1.34
C LEU A 136 -8.82 -13.29 1.37
N LEU A 137 -8.87 -13.90 2.57
CA LEU A 137 -9.35 -15.28 2.72
C LEU A 137 -10.83 -15.40 2.34
N ALA A 138 -11.67 -14.45 2.79
CA ALA A 138 -13.07 -14.36 2.40
C ALA A 138 -13.25 -14.22 0.89
N ARG A 139 -12.35 -13.47 0.23
CA ARG A 139 -12.33 -13.32 -1.24
C ARG A 139 -11.98 -14.63 -1.95
N ILE A 140 -11.01 -15.39 -1.43
CA ILE A 140 -10.66 -16.70 -1.97
C ILE A 140 -11.85 -17.66 -1.82
N PHE A 141 -12.50 -17.68 -0.66
CA PHE A 141 -13.68 -18.52 -0.45
C PHE A 141 -14.88 -18.11 -1.30
N ALA A 142 -15.09 -16.81 -1.53
CA ALA A 142 -16.11 -16.36 -2.49
C ALA A 142 -15.82 -16.88 -3.89
N TRP A 143 -14.58 -16.75 -4.37
CA TRP A 143 -14.17 -17.30 -5.66
C TRP A 143 -14.32 -18.83 -5.73
N ALA A 144 -13.96 -19.55 -4.67
CA ALA A 144 -14.11 -21.00 -4.58
C ALA A 144 -15.59 -21.43 -4.63
N LYS A 145 -16.46 -20.64 -3.98
CA LYS A 145 -17.92 -20.82 -4.02
C LYS A 145 -18.47 -20.57 -5.42
N ASP A 146 -18.01 -19.52 -6.09
CA ASP A 146 -18.42 -19.19 -7.46
C ASP A 146 -18.01 -20.28 -8.47
N ASN A 147 -16.93 -21.03 -8.21
CA ASN A 147 -16.53 -22.20 -9.01
C ASN A 147 -17.05 -23.53 -8.46
N GLU A 148 -18.03 -23.51 -7.53
CA GLU A 148 -18.66 -24.71 -6.97
C GLU A 148 -17.68 -25.68 -6.25
N THR A 149 -16.50 -25.19 -5.86
CA THR A 149 -15.50 -25.97 -5.09
C THR A 149 -15.91 -26.09 -3.61
N ILE A 150 -16.66 -25.10 -3.11
CA ILE A 150 -17.32 -25.12 -1.80
C ILE A 150 -18.76 -24.62 -1.97
N LEU A 151 -19.68 -25.07 -1.13
CA LEU A 151 -21.08 -24.66 -1.17
C LEU A 151 -21.34 -23.38 -0.39
N ARG A 152 -20.51 -23.09 0.62
CA ARG A 152 -20.66 -21.88 1.44
C ARG A 152 -19.34 -21.22 1.78
N ASN A 153 -19.35 -19.89 1.84
CA ASN A 153 -18.23 -19.11 2.35
C ASN A 153 -18.46 -18.80 3.85
N PRO A 154 -17.68 -19.40 4.77
CA PRO A 154 -17.86 -19.17 6.20
C PRO A 154 -17.47 -17.75 6.65
N LEU A 155 -16.89 -16.93 5.77
CA LEU A 155 -16.44 -15.56 6.03
C LEU A 155 -17.31 -14.50 5.35
N GLU A 156 -18.53 -14.84 4.93
CA GLU A 156 -19.50 -13.84 4.49
C GLU A 156 -19.84 -12.87 5.63
N ARG A 157 -19.89 -11.57 5.33
CA ARG A 157 -20.31 -10.49 6.25
C ARG A 157 -19.58 -10.54 7.61
N VAL A 158 -18.27 -10.75 7.59
CA VAL A 158 -17.48 -10.68 8.84
C VAL A 158 -17.28 -9.22 9.24
N GLU A 159 -17.50 -8.93 10.51
CA GLU A 159 -17.20 -7.63 11.11
C GLU A 159 -15.70 -7.36 11.14
N HIS A 160 -15.33 -6.09 10.95
CA HIS A 160 -13.95 -5.64 11.00
C HIS A 160 -13.52 -5.31 12.42
N LEU A 161 -12.28 -5.65 12.79
CA LEU A 161 -11.68 -5.23 14.07
C LEU A 161 -11.22 -3.78 14.04
N HIS A 162 -10.83 -3.29 12.87
CA HIS A 162 -10.31 -1.93 12.73
C HIS A 162 -11.44 -0.92 12.81
N GLU A 163 -11.44 -0.18 13.90
CA GLU A 163 -12.22 1.03 14.05
C GLU A 163 -11.36 2.28 13.76
N GLY A 164 -12.04 3.34 13.34
CA GLY A 164 -11.41 4.64 13.08
C GLY A 164 -11.06 4.87 11.61
N THR A 165 -11.18 6.12 11.22
CA THR A 165 -10.83 6.57 9.88
C THR A 165 -10.03 7.86 9.99
N ARG A 166 -8.98 8.05 9.17
CA ARG A 166 -8.28 9.34 9.08
C ARG A 166 -9.09 10.39 8.30
N ARG A 167 -10.42 10.21 8.22
CA ARG A 167 -11.29 11.03 7.38
C ARG A 167 -11.47 12.44 7.95
N ASP A 168 -11.19 12.65 9.23
CA ASP A 168 -11.29 13.97 9.87
C ASP A 168 -9.91 14.63 10.06
N SER A 169 -8.83 13.98 9.62
CA SER A 169 -7.49 14.56 9.67
C SER A 169 -7.34 15.63 8.59
N VAL A 170 -7.43 16.90 8.98
CA VAL A 170 -7.25 18.07 8.11
C VAL A 170 -6.03 18.86 8.58
N TRP A 171 -5.20 19.31 7.65
CA TRP A 171 -4.07 20.18 7.99
C TRP A 171 -4.57 21.57 8.35
N THR A 172 -4.05 22.14 9.43
CA THR A 172 -4.33 23.55 9.75
C THR A 172 -3.55 24.48 8.82
N MET A 173 -4.03 25.71 8.66
CA MET A 173 -3.30 26.71 7.86
C MET A 173 -1.92 27.02 8.43
N GLU A 174 -1.76 27.00 9.75
CA GLU A 174 -0.46 27.14 10.40
C GLU A 174 0.50 26.01 10.03
N GLN A 175 0.03 24.76 10.03
CA GLN A 175 0.84 23.60 9.62
C GLN A 175 1.23 23.69 8.14
N ILE A 176 0.28 24.05 7.26
CA ILE A 176 0.54 24.25 5.83
C ILE A 176 1.59 25.35 5.64
N ASN A 177 1.39 26.51 6.26
CA ASN A 177 2.32 27.65 6.17
C ASN A 177 3.70 27.26 6.71
N THR A 178 3.77 26.51 7.81
CA THR A 178 5.03 26.00 8.36
C THR A 178 5.76 25.11 7.36
N VAL A 179 5.06 24.20 6.67
CA VAL A 179 5.69 23.37 5.63
C VAL A 179 6.12 24.21 4.43
N LEU A 180 5.27 25.12 3.95
CA LEU A 180 5.55 25.93 2.77
C LEU A 180 6.68 26.95 3.00
N THR A 181 6.98 27.32 4.24
CA THR A 181 8.01 28.32 4.55
C THR A 181 9.28 27.70 5.13
N LYS A 182 9.16 26.73 6.05
CA LYS A 182 10.28 26.19 6.85
C LYS A 182 10.76 24.81 6.41
N ALA A 183 10.01 24.08 5.57
CA ALA A 183 10.44 22.75 5.14
C ALA A 183 11.63 22.82 4.16
N VAL A 184 12.47 21.78 4.18
CA VAL A 184 13.59 21.65 3.25
C VAL A 184 13.11 21.71 1.79
N PRO A 185 13.85 22.38 0.88
CA PRO A 185 13.32 22.79 -0.42
C PRO A 185 12.69 21.65 -1.25
N HIS A 186 13.31 20.47 -1.27
CA HIS A 186 12.83 19.33 -2.05
C HIS A 186 11.52 18.74 -1.51
N LEU A 187 11.27 18.76 -0.20
CA LEU A 187 9.98 18.32 0.38
C LEU A 187 8.91 19.40 0.25
N ARG A 188 9.30 20.67 0.42
CA ARG A 188 8.42 21.82 0.19
C ARG A 188 7.84 21.82 -1.22
N LYS A 189 8.66 21.57 -2.24
CA LYS A 189 8.21 21.45 -3.64
C LYS A 189 7.15 20.36 -3.81
N VAL A 190 7.33 19.20 -3.18
CA VAL A 190 6.36 18.10 -3.22
C VAL A 190 5.04 18.50 -2.56
N ALA A 191 5.08 19.15 -1.39
CA ALA A 191 3.90 19.63 -0.68
C ALA A 191 3.14 20.70 -1.48
N CYS A 192 3.86 21.66 -2.05
CA CYS A 192 3.30 22.73 -2.88
C CYS A 192 2.54 22.16 -4.09
N ILE A 193 3.17 21.27 -4.87
CA ILE A 193 2.48 20.61 -5.99
C ILE A 193 1.30 19.77 -5.50
N ALA A 194 1.42 19.08 -4.37
CA ALA A 194 0.34 18.26 -3.82
C ALA A 194 -0.91 19.08 -3.49
N LEU A 195 -0.74 20.25 -2.87
CA LEU A 195 -1.84 21.14 -2.51
C LEU A 195 -2.54 21.71 -3.75
N TRP A 196 -1.77 22.21 -4.72
CA TRP A 196 -2.33 22.84 -5.92
C TRP A 196 -2.96 21.86 -6.90
N THR A 197 -2.35 20.68 -7.07
CA THR A 197 -2.85 19.69 -8.03
C THR A 197 -3.81 18.70 -7.40
N MET A 198 -3.88 18.66 -6.07
CA MET A 198 -4.64 17.69 -5.28
C MET A 198 -4.28 16.23 -5.57
N GLN A 199 -3.15 15.90 -6.21
CA GLN A 199 -2.88 14.53 -6.69
C GLN A 199 -2.34 13.58 -5.60
N ARG A 200 -2.41 12.26 -5.86
CA ARG A 200 -1.91 11.25 -4.92
C ARG A 200 -0.39 11.23 -4.92
N GLN A 201 0.21 10.89 -3.77
CA GLN A 201 1.67 10.81 -3.60
C GLN A 201 2.36 10.03 -4.72
N ALA A 202 1.85 8.86 -5.11
CA ALA A 202 2.47 8.06 -6.17
C ALA A 202 2.52 8.82 -7.50
N ASP A 203 1.40 9.42 -7.90
CA ASP A 203 1.27 10.17 -9.16
C ASP A 203 2.20 11.40 -9.17
N LEU A 204 2.32 12.10 -8.02
CA LEU A 204 3.23 13.24 -7.86
C LEU A 204 4.70 12.83 -8.02
N LEU A 205 5.15 11.81 -7.28
CA LEU A 205 6.56 11.39 -7.26
C LEU A 205 7.02 10.77 -8.58
N THR A 206 6.07 10.34 -9.43
CA THR A 206 6.36 9.80 -10.77
C THR A 206 6.00 10.76 -11.89
N MET A 207 5.58 12.00 -11.59
CA MET A 207 5.15 12.98 -12.58
C MET A 207 6.28 13.30 -13.58
N PRO A 208 6.14 12.88 -14.86
CA PRO A 208 7.13 13.19 -15.88
C PRO A 208 7.09 14.67 -16.22
N THR A 209 8.23 15.29 -16.51
CA THR A 209 8.26 16.71 -16.89
C THR A 209 7.51 17.00 -18.19
N LEU A 210 7.45 16.02 -19.11
CA LEU A 210 6.75 16.12 -20.40
C LEU A 210 5.25 16.37 -20.30
N VAL A 211 4.64 16.12 -19.14
CA VAL A 211 3.20 16.37 -18.95
C VAL A 211 2.88 17.86 -18.79
N PHE A 212 3.90 18.71 -18.68
CA PHE A 212 3.78 20.16 -18.58
C PHE A 212 4.07 20.83 -19.93
N ASP A 213 3.05 21.41 -20.55
CA ASP A 213 3.16 22.06 -21.86
C ASP A 213 3.70 23.52 -21.78
N GLY A 214 3.82 24.07 -20.58
CA GLY A 214 4.17 25.49 -20.35
C GLY A 214 3.04 26.27 -19.66
N LYS A 215 1.81 25.74 -19.70
CA LYS A 215 0.61 26.33 -19.08
C LYS A 215 -0.19 25.32 -18.26
N ARG A 216 -0.27 24.07 -18.70
CA ARG A 216 -1.10 23.00 -18.11
C ARG A 216 -0.28 21.76 -17.81
N VAL A 217 -0.76 20.99 -16.83
CA VAL A 217 -0.22 19.72 -16.38
C VAL A 217 -1.27 18.63 -16.66
N SER A 218 -0.91 17.63 -17.47
CA SER A 218 -1.82 16.56 -17.91
C SER A 218 -1.49 15.22 -17.26
N ILE A 219 -2.30 14.76 -16.31
CA ILE A 219 -1.96 13.59 -15.48
C ILE A 219 -2.94 12.45 -15.74
N LYS A 220 -2.39 11.24 -15.93
CA LYS A 220 -3.16 9.98 -15.84
C LYS A 220 -2.86 9.33 -14.49
N GLN A 221 -3.88 9.25 -13.63
CA GLN A 221 -3.74 8.70 -12.28
C GLN A 221 -3.49 7.18 -12.33
N GLY A 222 -2.49 6.69 -11.60
CA GLY A 222 -2.14 5.28 -11.60
C GLY A 222 -3.16 4.38 -10.90
N LYS A 223 -3.82 4.87 -9.85
CA LYS A 223 -4.78 4.07 -9.05
C LYS A 223 -6.14 3.88 -9.76
N THR A 224 -6.68 4.95 -10.33
CA THR A 224 -8.04 4.98 -10.88
C THR A 224 -8.07 5.02 -12.41
N GLY A 225 -6.96 5.38 -13.06
CA GLY A 225 -6.90 5.60 -14.50
C GLY A 225 -7.46 6.94 -14.97
N ALA A 226 -8.01 7.76 -14.07
CA ALA A 226 -8.59 9.07 -14.39
C ALA A 226 -7.57 9.99 -15.05
N ARG A 227 -8.00 10.76 -16.05
CA ARG A 227 -7.19 11.75 -16.77
C ARG A 227 -7.64 13.14 -16.35
N VAL A 228 -6.70 13.94 -15.84
CA VAL A 228 -6.97 15.30 -15.34
C VAL A 228 -6.07 16.31 -16.03
N TRP A 229 -6.60 17.51 -16.21
CA TRP A 229 -5.90 18.65 -16.81
C TRP A 229 -5.93 19.79 -15.81
N ILE A 230 -4.76 20.29 -15.43
CA ILE A 230 -4.64 21.27 -14.36
C ILE A 230 -3.90 22.48 -14.93
N THR A 231 -4.53 23.65 -14.93
CA THR A 231 -3.83 24.90 -15.23
C THR A 231 -2.83 25.17 -14.12
N ALA A 232 -1.57 25.37 -14.47
CA ALA A 232 -0.52 25.57 -13.50
C ALA A 232 -0.71 26.92 -12.79
N ALA A 233 -0.85 26.87 -11.46
CA ALA A 233 -0.92 28.07 -10.64
C ALA A 233 0.44 28.78 -10.56
N PRO A 234 0.47 30.11 -10.32
CA PRO A 234 1.72 30.88 -10.16
C PRO A 234 2.72 30.24 -9.21
N ASP A 235 2.26 29.67 -8.09
CA ASP A 235 3.10 29.05 -7.07
C ASP A 235 3.82 27.78 -7.53
N ILE A 236 3.25 27.01 -8.47
CA ILE A 236 3.83 25.76 -8.97
C ILE A 236 4.54 25.94 -10.31
N LEU A 237 4.28 27.03 -11.03
CA LEU A 237 4.91 27.33 -12.31
C LEU A 237 6.45 27.34 -12.23
N PRO A 238 7.10 27.99 -11.26
CA PRO A 238 8.57 27.96 -11.13
C PRO A 238 9.12 26.54 -10.95
N ILE A 239 8.42 25.69 -10.20
CA ILE A 239 8.85 24.30 -9.96
C ILE A 239 8.80 23.49 -11.27
N LEU A 240 7.74 23.69 -12.06
CA LEU A 240 7.53 23.01 -13.33
C LEU A 240 8.51 23.50 -14.40
N GLN A 241 8.74 24.82 -14.47
CA GLN A 241 9.70 25.44 -15.39
C GLN A 241 11.14 25.01 -15.08
N GLU A 242 11.56 25.05 -13.81
CA GLU A 242 12.88 24.60 -13.38
C GLU A 242 13.15 23.16 -13.82
N ALA A 243 12.16 22.26 -13.68
CA ALA A 243 12.30 20.88 -14.10
C ALA A 243 12.48 20.74 -15.63
N LYS A 244 11.77 21.57 -16.41
CA LYS A 244 11.84 21.61 -17.87
C LYS A 244 13.17 22.18 -18.36
N GLU A 245 13.60 23.30 -17.81
CA GLU A 245 14.88 23.97 -18.12
C GLU A 245 16.08 23.10 -17.74
N SER A 246 16.01 22.46 -16.57
CA SER A 246 17.03 21.49 -16.11
C SER A 246 16.97 20.15 -16.85
N ARG A 247 16.08 19.98 -17.84
CA ARG A 247 15.87 18.75 -18.61
C ARG A 247 15.70 17.49 -17.75
N ARG A 248 15.04 17.62 -16.60
CA ARG A 248 14.80 16.49 -15.69
C ARG A 248 13.76 15.56 -16.29
N GLN A 249 13.92 14.25 -16.06
CA GLN A 249 12.91 13.26 -16.44
C GLN A 249 11.60 13.46 -15.64
N ARG A 250 11.71 13.83 -14.37
CA ARG A 250 10.58 14.05 -13.46
C ARG A 250 10.60 15.45 -12.89
N VAL A 251 9.41 15.96 -12.59
CA VAL A 251 9.23 17.29 -11.98
C VAL A 251 9.84 17.32 -10.57
N LEU A 252 9.58 16.29 -9.77
CA LEU A 252 9.96 16.22 -8.36
C LEU A 252 11.14 15.26 -8.16
N VAL A 253 12.23 15.79 -7.62
CA VAL A 253 13.47 15.05 -7.28
C VAL A 253 13.82 15.20 -5.81
N ASN A 254 14.64 14.27 -5.30
CA ASN A 254 15.11 14.28 -3.92
C ASN A 254 16.27 15.27 -3.70
N SER A 255 16.83 15.31 -2.49
CA SER A 255 17.97 16.18 -2.15
C SER A 255 19.23 15.93 -2.98
N LEU A 256 19.36 14.77 -3.62
CA LEU A 256 20.48 14.39 -4.49
C LEU A 256 20.17 14.65 -5.97
N GLY A 257 19.04 15.28 -6.29
CA GLY A 257 18.58 15.47 -7.67
C GLY A 257 18.08 14.18 -8.35
N GLN A 258 17.90 13.09 -7.60
CA GLN A 258 17.45 11.81 -8.13
C GLN A 258 15.93 11.61 -7.98
N ASN A 259 15.39 10.68 -8.76
CA ASN A 259 13.97 10.31 -8.70
C ASN A 259 13.59 9.79 -7.30
N TRP A 260 12.44 10.24 -6.79
CA TRP A 260 11.89 9.72 -5.54
C TRP A 260 11.47 8.26 -5.66
N THR A 261 11.78 7.49 -4.62
CA THR A 261 11.09 6.24 -4.29
C THR A 261 9.97 6.54 -3.28
N SER A 262 8.90 5.73 -3.28
CA SER A 262 7.79 5.91 -2.34
C SER A 262 8.24 5.77 -0.88
N SER A 263 9.09 4.78 -0.58
CA SER A 263 9.65 4.58 0.75
C SER A 263 10.60 5.72 1.15
N GLY A 264 11.51 6.12 0.26
CA GLY A 264 12.44 7.22 0.50
C GLY A 264 11.72 8.52 0.83
N PHE A 265 10.69 8.87 0.05
CA PHE A 265 9.87 10.04 0.33
C PHE A 265 9.17 9.95 1.69
N LYS A 266 8.50 8.82 2.00
CA LYS A 266 7.81 8.65 3.29
C LYS A 266 8.77 8.79 4.47
N SER A 267 9.98 8.23 4.36
CA SER A 267 11.00 8.37 5.40
C SER A 267 11.47 9.81 5.57
N SER A 268 11.76 10.52 4.47
CA SER A 268 12.17 11.93 4.52
C SER A 268 11.06 12.83 5.04
N TRP A 269 9.83 12.66 4.55
CA TRP A 269 8.66 13.40 5.01
C TRP A 269 8.43 13.25 6.50
N ARG A 270 8.44 12.01 7.03
CA ARG A 270 8.26 11.76 8.47
C ARG A 270 9.34 12.43 9.32
N LYS A 271 10.61 12.38 8.89
CA LYS A 271 11.71 13.06 9.59
C LYS A 271 11.49 14.57 9.62
N GLU A 272 11.02 15.12 8.49
CA GLU A 272 10.78 16.54 8.37
C GLU A 272 9.59 17.01 9.21
N MET A 273 8.48 16.26 9.23
CA MET A 273 7.34 16.60 10.08
C MET A 273 7.73 16.59 11.56
N LYS A 274 8.54 15.61 11.99
CA LYS A 274 9.09 15.58 13.34
C LYS A 274 9.97 16.81 13.63
N ARG A 275 10.82 17.22 12.69
CA ARG A 275 11.68 18.41 12.83
C ARG A 275 10.85 19.69 12.96
N LEU A 276 9.74 19.77 12.24
CA LEU A 276 8.83 20.92 12.24
C LEU A 276 7.79 20.88 13.38
N GLY A 277 7.76 19.82 14.20
CA GLY A 277 6.77 19.66 15.26
C GLY A 277 5.34 19.43 14.76
N ILE A 278 5.17 18.90 13.54
CA ILE A 278 3.86 18.67 12.93
C ILE A 278 3.40 17.24 13.23
N GLU A 279 2.27 17.12 13.91
CA GLU A 279 1.67 15.85 14.35
C GLU A 279 0.19 15.76 13.96
N GLY A 280 -0.42 14.58 14.13
CA GLY A 280 -1.84 14.33 13.84
C GLY A 280 -2.17 14.15 12.35
N VAL A 281 -1.37 14.71 11.44
CA VAL A 281 -1.62 14.70 9.99
C VAL A 281 -0.54 13.95 9.20
N THR A 282 -0.89 13.48 8.01
CA THR A 282 0.01 12.80 7.07
C THR A 282 0.01 13.48 5.71
N PHE A 283 0.99 13.15 4.87
CA PHE A 283 1.04 13.65 3.50
C PHE A 283 -0.22 13.32 2.68
N HIS A 284 -0.86 12.16 2.95
CA HIS A 284 -2.07 11.78 2.24
C HIS A 284 -3.23 12.76 2.51
N ASP A 285 -3.29 13.30 3.73
CA ASP A 285 -4.35 14.17 4.20
C ASP A 285 -4.31 15.57 3.54
N LEU A 286 -3.18 15.94 2.93
CA LEU A 286 -3.05 17.18 2.14
C LEU A 286 -4.06 17.23 0.99
N ARG A 287 -4.38 16.07 0.38
CA ARG A 287 -5.34 16.01 -0.74
C ARG A 287 -6.75 16.37 -0.29
N GLY A 288 -7.21 15.81 0.83
CA GLY A 288 -8.51 16.16 1.41
C GLY A 288 -8.53 17.62 1.87
N THR A 289 -7.44 18.06 2.51
CA THR A 289 -7.30 19.45 2.96
C THR A 289 -7.38 20.44 1.79
N ALA A 290 -6.66 20.19 0.69
CA ALA A 290 -6.67 21.05 -0.47
C ALA A 290 -8.05 21.13 -1.14
N ILE A 291 -8.77 19.99 -1.21
CA ILE A 291 -10.15 19.93 -1.71
C ILE A 291 -11.06 20.84 -0.88
N THR A 292 -11.02 20.68 0.45
CA THR A 292 -11.84 21.48 1.38
C THR A 292 -11.49 22.96 1.31
N TYR A 293 -10.20 23.28 1.27
CA TYR A 293 -9.72 24.66 1.18
C TYR A 293 -10.17 25.33 -0.12
N ALA A 294 -10.03 24.64 -1.26
CA ALA A 294 -10.49 25.16 -2.55
C ALA A 294 -12.01 25.40 -2.53
N TYR A 295 -12.79 24.48 -1.98
CA TYR A 295 -14.24 24.64 -1.88
C TYR A 295 -14.63 25.87 -1.04
N ALA A 296 -13.97 26.09 0.11
CA ALA A 296 -14.21 27.24 0.97
C ALA A 296 -13.90 28.59 0.29
N HIS A 297 -12.82 28.67 -0.49
CA HIS A 297 -12.26 29.95 -0.95
C HIS A 297 -12.52 30.30 -2.42
N LEU A 298 -13.00 29.36 -3.24
CA LEU A 298 -13.39 29.68 -4.61
C LEU A 298 -14.59 30.64 -4.61
N ASP A 299 -14.53 31.70 -5.39
CA ASP A 299 -15.65 32.63 -5.60
C ASP A 299 -16.46 32.19 -6.83
N ARG A 300 -17.27 31.15 -6.65
CA ARG A 300 -18.06 30.44 -7.69
C ARG A 300 -19.31 29.83 -7.07
N SER A 301 -20.28 29.40 -7.89
CA SER A 301 -21.45 28.68 -7.36
C SER A 301 -21.04 27.33 -6.73
N HIS A 302 -21.91 26.77 -5.89
CA HIS A 302 -21.69 25.46 -5.27
C HIS A 302 -21.39 24.37 -6.31
N GLU A 303 -22.20 24.31 -7.36
CA GLU A 303 -22.10 23.33 -8.44
C GLU A 303 -20.81 23.48 -9.24
N GLU A 304 -20.43 24.73 -9.54
CA GLU A 304 -19.18 25.03 -10.25
C GLU A 304 -17.95 24.66 -9.43
N LYS A 305 -17.97 24.90 -8.11
CA LYS A 305 -16.89 24.51 -7.20
C LYS A 305 -16.70 23.00 -7.20
N ILE A 306 -17.78 22.24 -7.00
CA ILE A 306 -17.73 20.77 -6.99
C ILE A 306 -17.22 20.25 -8.32
N GLN A 307 -17.72 20.80 -9.45
CA GLN A 307 -17.26 20.39 -10.77
C GLN A 307 -15.76 20.61 -10.95
N LEU A 308 -15.27 21.82 -10.68
CA LEU A 308 -13.86 22.16 -10.86
C LEU A 308 -12.95 21.30 -9.97
N ILE A 309 -13.34 21.10 -8.71
CA ILE A 309 -12.59 20.27 -7.76
C ILE A 309 -12.58 18.81 -8.20
N ALA A 310 -13.71 18.27 -8.66
CA ALA A 310 -13.80 16.90 -9.17
C ALA A 310 -12.88 16.71 -10.39
N GLU A 311 -12.87 17.67 -11.33
CA GLU A 311 -11.99 17.67 -12.51
C GLU A 311 -10.51 17.71 -12.15
N ILE A 312 -10.10 18.62 -11.26
CA ILE A 312 -8.69 18.76 -10.84
C ILE A 312 -8.25 17.53 -10.07
N SER A 313 -9.05 17.10 -9.09
CA SER A 313 -8.67 15.99 -8.21
C SER A 313 -8.84 14.63 -8.89
N GLY A 314 -9.67 14.51 -9.94
CA GLY A 314 -9.98 13.25 -10.62
C GLY A 314 -10.89 12.33 -9.81
N HIS A 315 -11.82 12.91 -9.04
CA HIS A 315 -12.92 12.21 -8.37
C HIS A 315 -14.19 12.28 -9.23
N SER A 316 -15.18 11.41 -8.97
CA SER A 316 -16.55 11.71 -9.41
C SER A 316 -17.09 12.93 -8.64
N ARG A 317 -18.19 13.53 -9.12
CA ARG A 317 -18.84 14.64 -8.41
C ARG A 317 -19.28 14.20 -7.01
N GLU A 318 -19.88 13.02 -6.92
CA GLU A 318 -20.39 12.45 -5.67
C GLU A 318 -19.27 12.18 -4.68
N ASP A 319 -18.14 11.65 -5.15
CA ASP A 319 -16.94 11.43 -4.33
C ASP A 319 -16.37 12.75 -3.81
N ALA A 320 -16.26 13.77 -4.68
CA ALA A 320 -15.76 15.09 -4.30
C ALA A 320 -16.67 15.77 -3.27
N GLU A 321 -17.98 15.76 -3.51
CA GLU A 321 -18.98 16.29 -2.60
C GLU A 321 -18.96 15.55 -1.26
N THR A 322 -18.81 14.24 -1.28
CA THR A 322 -18.69 13.41 -0.09
C THR A 322 -17.46 13.77 0.74
N ILE A 323 -16.31 14.06 0.10
CA ILE A 323 -15.11 14.55 0.78
C ILE A 323 -15.38 15.92 1.40
N ILE A 324 -15.96 16.84 0.62
CA ILE A 324 -16.26 18.20 1.07
C ILE A 324 -17.20 18.17 2.27
N ARG A 325 -18.38 17.54 2.16
CA ARG A 325 -19.38 17.46 3.24
C ARG A 325 -18.79 16.94 4.55
N ARG A 326 -17.95 15.90 4.49
CA ARG A 326 -17.30 15.32 5.67
C ARG A 326 -16.37 16.31 6.37
N HIS A 327 -15.54 17.03 5.61
CA HIS A 327 -14.59 17.98 6.18
C HIS A 327 -15.24 19.32 6.56
N TYR A 328 -16.30 19.74 5.88
CA TYR A 328 -17.00 21.00 6.13
C TYR A 328 -17.91 20.93 7.36
N LEU A 329 -18.64 19.81 7.56
CA LEU A 329 -19.48 19.60 8.74
C LEU A 329 -18.67 19.46 10.03
N ALA A 330 -17.41 19.02 9.95
CA ALA A 330 -16.49 18.97 11.09
C ALA A 330 -15.82 20.33 11.41
N GLY A 331 -16.08 21.39 10.63
CA GLY A 331 -15.24 22.59 10.59
C GLY A 331 -15.95 23.94 10.62
N GLN A 332 -17.23 24.01 11.03
CA GLN A 332 -17.93 25.30 11.16
C GLN A 332 -17.13 26.30 12.03
N GLU A 333 -16.51 25.82 13.10
CA GLU A 333 -15.65 26.61 13.99
C GLU A 333 -14.35 27.11 13.33
N ILE A 334 -13.77 26.34 12.40
CA ILE A 334 -12.54 26.69 11.68
C ILE A 334 -12.83 27.73 10.59
N ILE A 335 -13.98 27.61 9.91
CA ILE A 335 -14.44 28.58 8.91
C ILE A 335 -14.73 29.93 9.59
N ASP A 336 -15.34 29.92 10.77
CA ASP A 336 -15.59 31.14 11.55
C ASP A 336 -14.27 31.77 12.05
N ALA A 337 -13.24 30.97 12.31
CA ALA A 337 -11.91 31.47 12.69
C ALA A 337 -11.14 32.08 11.51
N ILE A 338 -11.24 31.49 10.32
CA ILE A 338 -10.60 32.00 9.09
C ILE A 338 -11.33 33.26 8.58
N SER A 339 -12.67 33.27 8.60
CA SER A 339 -13.46 34.43 8.15
C SER A 339 -13.30 35.66 9.05
N ARG A 340 -12.98 35.45 10.34
CA ARG A 340 -12.66 36.53 11.29
C ARG A 340 -11.24 37.09 11.13
N GLY A 341 -10.36 36.44 10.39
CA GLY A 341 -8.98 36.87 10.12
C GLY A 341 -8.82 37.79 8.89
N THR A 342 -9.91 38.13 8.21
CA THR A 342 -9.95 39.05 7.07
C THR A 342 -10.92 40.21 7.32
N LYS A 343 -10.69 40.94 8.42
CA LYS A 343 -11.13 42.33 8.57
C LYS A 343 -9.94 43.22 8.90
#